data_AF-A0A847ZS16-F1
#
_entry.id   AF-A0A847ZS16-F1
#
_cell.length_a   1.000
_cell.length_b   1.000
_cell.length_c   1.000
_cell.angle_alpha   90.00
_cell.angle_beta   90.00
_cell.angle_gamma   90.00
#
_symmetry.space_group_name_H-M   'P 1'
#
loop_
_entity.id
_entity.type
_entity.pdbx_description
1 polymer ?
#
loop_
_entity_poly.entity_id
_entity_poly.type
_entity_poly.pdbx_seq_one_letter_code
_entity_poly.pdbx_strand_id
1 'polypeptide(L)'
;MAQDSPQLEQPMVHLVHMAVFTLVVAVLGAVLYSGIKGAFMANPFLNGLILTTLILGMVYAYSRVWRLMPEVNWVNNFRLGENSDQPLPTLLGPMATMLGDASRRTVLSPASMRSLLDSLASRLDEARDLLRYLVGLLIFLGLLGTFWGLLETVTSVGDAIRGLDVTSAQSSSVFEELKNGLQRPLAGMGLSFSSSLFGLAGSLILGFMDLKASQAQNRFYHDLEDWLSTITDVQAGTSEAGTASAGIPAFMRIDMQGLQRAIDRLAQQVEQGQGAGISPTNGSGG
;
A
#
# COMPACT_ATOMS: atom_id res chain seq x y z
N MET A 1 24.49 -30.87 -8.87
CA MET A 1 23.22 -30.53 -9.54
C MET A 1 22.86 -29.13 -9.07
N ALA A 2 23.00 -28.13 -9.95
CA ALA A 2 22.70 -26.74 -9.62
C ALA A 2 21.19 -26.64 -9.38
N GLN A 3 20.82 -26.28 -8.16
CA GLN A 3 19.43 -26.03 -7.80
C GLN A 3 19.10 -24.65 -8.37
N ASP A 4 18.46 -24.63 -9.55
CA ASP A 4 17.89 -23.40 -10.13
C ASP A 4 16.97 -22.78 -9.09
N SER A 5 17.50 -21.77 -8.40
CA SER A 5 16.77 -21.01 -7.39
C SER A 5 15.75 -20.16 -8.15
N PRO A 6 14.45 -20.21 -7.82
CA PRO A 6 13.44 -19.52 -8.60
C PRO A 6 13.76 -18.02 -8.60
N GLN A 7 14.03 -17.47 -9.78
CA GLN A 7 14.17 -16.04 -9.98
C GLN A 7 12.89 -15.35 -9.52
N LEU A 8 13.00 -14.21 -8.85
CA LEU A 8 11.82 -13.41 -8.51
C LEU A 8 11.11 -13.04 -9.81
N GLU A 9 9.84 -13.43 -9.95
CA GLU A 9 9.05 -13.09 -11.13
C GLU A 9 8.99 -11.57 -11.28
N GLN A 10 9.47 -11.08 -12.41
CA GLN A 10 9.54 -9.64 -12.63
C GLN A 10 8.12 -9.04 -12.58
N PRO A 11 7.89 -7.95 -11.84
CA PRO A 11 6.58 -7.31 -11.73
C PRO A 11 6.07 -6.71 -13.07
N MET A 12 6.83 -6.87 -14.15
CA MET A 12 6.51 -6.56 -15.55
C MET A 12 5.12 -7.07 -15.97
N VAL A 13 4.75 -8.28 -15.55
CA VAL A 13 3.44 -8.87 -15.91
C VAL A 13 2.30 -7.99 -15.40
N HIS A 14 2.37 -7.48 -14.16
CA HIS A 14 1.32 -6.65 -13.58
C HIS A 14 1.21 -5.28 -14.28
N LEU A 15 2.34 -4.68 -14.68
CA LEU A 15 2.36 -3.46 -15.47
C LEU A 15 1.73 -3.63 -16.85
N VAL A 16 2.03 -4.75 -17.53
CA VAL A 16 1.43 -5.06 -18.83
C VAL A 16 -0.09 -5.16 -18.69
N HIS A 17 -0.60 -5.84 -17.65
CA HIS A 17 -2.05 -5.91 -17.41
C HIS A 17 -2.66 -4.53 -17.16
N MET A 18 -2.02 -3.66 -16.37
CA MET A 18 -2.49 -2.30 -16.13
C MET A 18 -2.49 -1.46 -17.41
N ALA A 19 -1.45 -1.58 -18.23
CA ALA A 19 -1.31 -0.89 -19.51
C ALA A 19 -2.38 -1.35 -20.52
N VAL A 20 -2.59 -2.65 -20.66
CA VAL A 20 -3.62 -3.21 -21.53
C VAL A 20 -5.02 -2.76 -21.08
N PHE A 21 -5.31 -2.82 -19.78
CA PHE A 21 -6.58 -2.34 -19.25
C PHE A 21 -6.80 -0.85 -19.52
N THR A 22 -5.77 -0.03 -19.30
CA THR A 22 -5.81 1.42 -19.58
C THR A 22 -6.05 1.69 -21.06
N LEU A 23 -5.41 0.93 -21.94
CA LEU A 23 -5.61 1.02 -23.39
C LEU A 23 -7.06 0.69 -23.76
N VAL A 24 -7.62 -0.39 -23.22
CA VAL A 24 -9.02 -0.80 -23.46
C VAL A 24 -9.99 0.30 -23.02
N VAL A 25 -9.78 0.85 -21.83
CA VAL A 25 -10.60 1.96 -21.30
C VAL A 25 -10.47 3.21 -22.19
N ALA A 26 -9.27 3.55 -22.64
CA ALA A 26 -9.05 4.68 -23.53
C ALA A 26 -9.73 4.49 -24.89
N VAL A 27 -9.65 3.29 -25.47
CA VAL A 27 -10.36 2.94 -26.72
C VAL A 27 -11.87 3.04 -26.54
N LEU A 28 -12.41 2.49 -25.44
CA LEU A 28 -13.84 2.60 -25.13
C LEU A 28 -14.27 4.07 -24.98
N GLY A 29 -13.47 4.89 -24.30
CA GLY A 29 -13.70 6.33 -24.16
C GLY A 29 -13.66 7.07 -25.50
N ALA A 30 -12.75 6.69 -26.41
CA ALA A 30 -12.67 7.27 -27.74
C ALA A 30 -13.90 6.92 -28.60
N VAL A 31 -14.38 5.67 -28.54
CA VAL A 31 -15.60 5.24 -29.24
C VAL A 31 -16.83 5.97 -28.71
N LEU A 32 -16.92 6.18 -27.39
CA LEU A 32 -18.03 6.88 -26.74
C LEU A 32 -17.84 8.41 -26.68
N TYR A 33 -16.82 8.98 -27.33
CA TYR A 33 -16.43 10.38 -27.16
C TYR A 33 -17.58 11.37 -27.40
N SER A 34 -18.41 11.15 -28.43
CA SER A 34 -19.54 12.03 -28.73
C SER A 34 -20.56 12.09 -27.58
N GLY A 35 -20.85 10.96 -26.94
CA GLY A 35 -21.76 10.90 -25.79
C GLY A 35 -21.10 11.47 -24.53
N ILE A 36 -19.83 11.12 -24.29
CA ILE A 36 -19.03 11.61 -23.16
C ILE A 36 -18.91 13.13 -23.20
N LYS A 37 -18.71 13.74 -24.36
CA LYS A 37 -18.60 15.20 -24.50
C LYS A 37 -19.88 15.91 -24.06
N GLY A 38 -21.05 15.41 -24.47
CA GLY A 38 -22.35 15.98 -24.06
C GLY A 38 -22.57 15.86 -22.56
N ALA A 39 -22.30 14.69 -22.00
CA ALA A 39 -22.33 14.45 -20.56
C ALA A 39 -21.34 15.32 -19.78
N PHE A 40 -20.12 15.47 -20.28
CA PHE A 40 -19.07 16.26 -19.64
C PHE A 40 -19.48 17.74 -19.53
N MET A 41 -20.06 18.29 -20.60
CA MET A 41 -20.49 19.67 -20.68
C MET A 41 -21.71 20.01 -19.81
N ALA A 42 -22.40 19.02 -19.25
CA ALA A 42 -23.47 19.26 -18.27
C ALA A 42 -22.94 19.90 -16.98
N ASN A 43 -21.79 19.42 -16.50
CA ASN A 43 -21.13 19.91 -15.29
C ASN A 43 -19.61 19.96 -15.49
N PRO A 44 -19.08 20.89 -16.30
CA PRO A 44 -17.69 20.86 -16.75
C PRO A 44 -16.69 21.00 -15.59
N PHE A 45 -17.04 21.75 -14.54
CA PHE A 45 -16.20 21.91 -13.36
C PHE A 45 -16.05 20.60 -12.58
N LEU A 46 -17.18 19.99 -12.22
CA LEU A 46 -17.20 18.76 -11.42
C LEU A 46 -16.66 17.57 -12.23
N ASN A 47 -17.09 17.41 -13.49
CA ASN A 47 -16.58 16.37 -14.37
C ASN A 47 -15.08 16.54 -14.65
N GLY A 48 -14.59 17.78 -14.77
CA GLY A 48 -13.16 18.08 -14.86
C GLY A 48 -12.38 17.68 -13.61
N LEU A 49 -12.96 17.90 -12.42
CA LEU A 49 -12.36 17.46 -11.16
C LEU A 49 -12.33 15.92 -11.04
N ILE A 50 -13.41 15.23 -11.45
CA ILE A 50 -13.43 13.76 -11.52
C ILE A 50 -12.34 13.25 -12.45
N LEU A 51 -12.25 13.79 -13.66
CA LEU A 51 -11.26 13.38 -14.65
C LEU A 51 -9.83 13.63 -14.17
N THR A 52 -9.57 14.79 -13.56
CA THR A 52 -8.25 15.11 -12.99
C THR A 52 -7.89 14.14 -11.87
N THR A 53 -8.83 13.85 -10.97
CA THR A 53 -8.62 12.90 -9.86
C THR A 53 -8.36 11.49 -10.39
N LEU A 54 -9.09 11.07 -11.44
CA LEU A 54 -8.88 9.79 -12.14
C LEU A 54 -7.46 9.70 -12.72
N ILE A 55 -7.02 10.74 -13.45
CA ILE A 55 -5.68 10.77 -14.06
C ILE A 55 -4.60 10.76 -12.98
N LEU A 56 -4.73 11.57 -11.93
CA LEU A 56 -3.78 11.59 -10.81
C LEU A 56 -3.71 10.22 -10.13
N GLY A 57 -4.84 9.57 -9.87
CA GLY A 57 -4.89 8.23 -9.30
C GLY A 57 -4.25 7.18 -10.21
N MET A 58 -4.47 7.27 -11.53
CA MET A 58 -3.89 6.37 -12.51
C MET A 58 -2.37 6.53 -12.55
N VAL A 59 -1.85 7.76 -12.65
CA VAL A 59 -0.41 8.06 -12.59
C VAL A 59 0.20 7.56 -11.28
N TYR A 60 -0.50 7.75 -10.16
CA TYR A 60 -0.03 7.30 -8.86
C TYR A 60 0.06 5.77 -8.77
N ALA A 61 -0.96 5.05 -9.27
CA ALA A 61 -0.95 3.59 -9.33
C ALA A 61 0.19 3.04 -10.19
N TYR A 62 0.46 3.65 -11.36
CA TYR A 62 1.63 3.29 -12.18
C TYR A 62 2.95 3.55 -11.45
N SER A 63 3.08 4.73 -10.84
CA SER A 63 4.30 5.14 -10.13
C SER A 63 4.68 4.15 -9.02
N ARG A 64 3.68 3.55 -8.35
CA ARG A 64 3.92 2.51 -7.33
C ARG A 64 4.56 1.26 -7.88
N VAL A 65 4.02 0.73 -8.98
CA VAL A 65 4.54 -0.52 -9.56
C VAL A 65 5.91 -0.28 -10.20
N TRP A 66 6.12 0.89 -10.82
CA TRP A 66 7.44 1.31 -11.31
C TRP A 66 8.47 1.42 -10.20
N ARG A 67 8.12 1.98 -9.05
CA ARG A 67 9.03 2.09 -7.91
C ARG A 67 9.43 0.73 -7.32
N LEU A 68 8.65 -0.34 -7.57
CA LEU A 68 8.98 -1.69 -7.12
C LEU A 68 10.07 -2.37 -7.98
N MET A 69 10.26 -1.92 -9.22
CA MET A 69 11.26 -2.49 -10.15
C MET A 69 12.71 -2.37 -9.67
N PRO A 70 13.22 -1.18 -9.28
CA PRO A 70 14.59 -1.06 -8.80
C PRO A 70 14.83 -1.87 -7.52
N GLU A 71 13.80 -2.05 -6.69
CA GLU A 71 13.88 -2.87 -5.47
C GLU A 71 14.06 -4.36 -5.79
N VAL A 72 13.28 -4.90 -6.74
CA VAL A 72 13.42 -6.30 -7.20
C VAL A 72 14.78 -6.54 -7.85
N ASN A 73 15.23 -5.60 -8.69
CA ASN A 73 16.52 -5.71 -9.37
C ASN A 73 17.69 -5.70 -8.38
N TRP A 74 17.62 -4.87 -7.34
CA TRP A 74 18.63 -4.85 -6.29
C TRP A 74 18.70 -6.18 -5.53
N VAL A 75 17.55 -6.75 -5.14
CA VAL A 75 17.51 -8.05 -4.44
C VAL A 75 18.08 -9.18 -5.29
N ASN A 76 17.71 -9.22 -6.58
CA ASN A 76 18.22 -10.24 -7.51
C ASN A 76 19.75 -10.14 -7.68
N ASN A 77 20.29 -8.93 -7.79
CA ASN A 77 21.74 -8.73 -7.92
C ASN A 77 22.49 -9.05 -6.62
N PHE A 78 21.91 -8.71 -5.45
CA PHE A 78 22.47 -9.08 -4.15
C PHE A 78 22.54 -10.61 -3.98
N ARG A 79 21.52 -11.35 -4.45
CA ARG A 79 21.51 -12.84 -4.43
C ARG A 79 22.62 -13.45 -5.29
N LEU A 80 22.99 -12.80 -6.39
CA LEU A 80 24.03 -13.29 -7.31
C LEU A 80 25.46 -12.99 -6.83
N GLY A 81 25.64 -12.24 -5.74
CA GLY A 81 26.95 -11.89 -5.19
C GLY A 81 27.75 -10.90 -6.06
N GLU A 82 27.12 -10.25 -7.03
CA GLU A 82 27.73 -9.17 -7.82
C GLU A 82 27.75 -7.87 -7.01
N ASN A 83 28.96 -7.35 -6.76
CA ASN A 83 29.16 -6.04 -6.11
C ASN A 83 28.44 -4.96 -6.92
N SER A 84 27.39 -4.40 -6.33
CA SER A 84 26.43 -3.57 -7.06
C SER A 84 26.78 -2.10 -6.87
N ASP A 85 27.42 -1.48 -7.86
CA ASP A 85 27.57 -0.01 -8.01
C ASP A 85 26.22 0.70 -8.32
N GLN A 86 25.10 0.10 -7.93
CA GLN A 86 23.76 0.61 -8.20
C GLN A 86 23.25 1.52 -7.06
N PRO A 87 22.43 2.54 -7.40
CA PRO A 87 21.87 3.45 -6.40
C PRO A 87 21.06 2.68 -5.35
N LEU A 88 21.22 3.06 -4.08
CA LEU A 88 20.54 2.43 -2.95
C LEU A 88 19.02 2.42 -3.17
N PRO A 89 18.33 1.30 -2.90
CA PRO A 89 16.88 1.24 -3.01
C PRO A 89 16.22 2.18 -1.99
N THR A 90 15.03 2.72 -2.32
CA THR A 90 14.33 3.67 -1.44
C THR A 90 13.38 2.99 -0.46
N LEU A 91 12.84 1.82 -0.81
CA LEU A 91 12.00 1.01 0.08
C LEU A 91 12.86 0.05 0.92
N LEU A 92 13.86 -0.59 0.30
CA LEU A 92 14.79 -1.49 0.98
C LEU A 92 16.02 -0.79 1.56
N GLY A 93 16.15 0.53 1.48
CA GLY A 93 17.33 1.28 1.95
C GLY A 93 17.83 0.88 3.35
N PRO A 94 16.96 0.77 4.38
CA PRO A 94 17.36 0.31 5.72
C PRO A 94 17.77 -1.17 5.77
N MET A 95 17.21 -2.02 4.91
CA MET A 95 17.64 -3.42 4.79
C MET A 95 18.97 -3.53 4.05
N ALA A 96 19.19 -2.73 3.01
CA ALA A 96 20.42 -2.73 2.23
C ALA A 96 21.64 -2.36 3.08
N THR A 97 21.49 -1.42 4.01
CA THR A 97 22.56 -1.05 4.96
C THR A 97 22.79 -2.14 5.99
N MET A 98 21.73 -2.71 6.59
CA MET A 98 21.87 -3.77 7.58
C MET A 98 22.39 -5.09 6.99
N LEU A 99 21.98 -5.43 5.77
CA LEU A 99 22.36 -6.66 5.08
C LEU A 99 23.75 -6.56 4.43
N GLY A 100 24.13 -5.36 3.95
CA GLY A 100 25.48 -5.05 3.52
C GLY A 100 26.50 -5.13 4.66
N ASP A 101 26.11 -4.78 5.89
CA ASP A 101 26.92 -5.00 7.09
C ASP A 101 26.85 -6.45 7.60
N ALA A 102 25.67 -7.10 7.57
CA ALA A 102 25.49 -8.50 7.97
C ALA A 102 26.31 -9.47 7.12
N SER A 103 26.43 -9.21 5.81
CA SER A 103 27.27 -9.97 4.88
C SER A 103 28.75 -10.01 5.31
N ARG A 104 29.22 -9.00 6.06
CA ARG A 104 30.63 -8.93 6.51
C ARG A 104 30.90 -9.53 7.89
N ARG A 105 29.94 -9.58 8.84
CA ARG A 105 30.23 -10.19 10.17
C ARG A 105 29.05 -10.48 11.11
N THR A 106 27.79 -10.23 10.75
CA THR A 106 26.70 -10.15 11.75
C THR A 106 25.55 -11.10 11.43
N VAL A 107 25.29 -12.03 12.35
CA VAL A 107 24.12 -12.93 12.31
C VAL A 107 22.87 -12.07 12.53
N LEU A 108 21.99 -11.98 11.53
CA LEU A 108 20.69 -11.35 11.70
C LEU A 108 19.84 -12.24 12.61
N SER A 109 19.42 -11.71 13.76
CA SER A 109 18.51 -12.44 14.64
C SER A 109 17.12 -12.56 13.99
N PRO A 110 16.40 -13.68 14.15
CA PRO A 110 15.03 -13.83 13.64
C PRO A 110 14.08 -12.70 14.07
N ALA A 111 14.32 -12.10 15.25
CA ALA A 111 13.54 -10.96 15.75
C ALA A 111 13.77 -9.68 14.94
N SER A 112 15.02 -9.40 14.54
CA SER A 112 15.36 -8.23 13.71
C SER A 112 14.76 -8.33 12.32
N MET A 113 14.76 -9.53 11.73
CA MET A 113 14.16 -9.80 10.43
C MET A 113 12.65 -9.58 10.42
N ARG A 114 11.95 -10.05 11.47
CA ARG A 114 10.51 -9.86 11.63
C ARG A 114 10.14 -8.38 11.78
N SER A 115 10.94 -7.61 12.51
CA SER A 115 10.76 -6.17 12.65
C SER A 115 10.99 -5.41 11.33
N LEU A 116 11.93 -5.85 10.49
CA LEU A 116 12.15 -5.25 9.16
C LEU A 116 10.98 -5.54 8.21
N LEU A 117 10.48 -6.78 8.20
CA LEU A 117 9.29 -7.16 7.42
C LEU A 117 8.06 -6.38 7.86
N ASP A 118 7.85 -6.22 9.17
CA ASP A 118 6.74 -5.45 9.73
C ASP A 118 6.82 -3.96 9.36
N SER A 119 8.04 -3.37 9.37
CA SER A 119 8.26 -2.01 8.88
C SER A 119 7.99 -1.86 7.38
N LEU A 120 8.39 -2.85 6.57
CA LEU A 120 8.12 -2.85 5.14
C LEU A 120 6.61 -2.97 4.86
N ALA A 121 5.92 -3.88 5.56
CA ALA A 121 4.48 -4.06 5.46
C ALA A 121 3.74 -2.76 5.78
N SER A 122 4.09 -2.09 6.88
CA SER A 122 3.52 -0.80 7.27
C SER A 122 3.71 0.28 6.18
N ARG A 123 4.90 0.39 5.59
CA ARG A 123 5.17 1.36 4.50
C ARG A 123 4.42 1.04 3.21
N LEU A 124 4.25 -0.24 2.89
CA LEU A 124 3.47 -0.67 1.72
C LEU A 124 1.98 -0.38 1.93
N ASP A 125 1.47 -0.60 3.15
CA ASP A 125 0.06 -0.34 3.50
C ASP A 125 -0.27 1.15 3.59
N GLU A 126 0.56 1.98 4.22
CA GLU A 126 0.38 3.44 4.26
C GLU A 126 0.28 4.02 2.85
N ALA A 127 1.07 3.44 1.95
CA ALA A 127 0.99 3.77 0.57
C ALA A 127 -0.43 3.40 0.04
N ARG A 128 -0.95 2.18 0.24
CA ARG A 128 -2.24 1.74 -0.34
C ARG A 128 -3.42 2.63 0.05
N ASP A 129 -3.41 3.21 1.24
CA ASP A 129 -4.51 4.04 1.73
C ASP A 129 -4.83 5.25 0.82
N LEU A 130 -3.83 5.84 0.16
CA LEU A 130 -4.07 6.95 -0.76
C LEU A 130 -4.93 6.53 -1.96
N LEU A 131 -4.67 5.37 -2.58
CA LEU A 131 -5.49 4.91 -3.73
C LEU A 131 -6.92 4.62 -3.30
N ARG A 132 -7.10 4.00 -2.13
CA ARG A 132 -8.42 3.72 -1.56
C ARG A 132 -9.19 5.00 -1.24
N TYR A 133 -8.49 6.03 -0.75
CA TYR A 133 -9.06 7.36 -0.58
C TYR A 133 -9.48 7.98 -1.91
N LEU A 134 -8.66 7.91 -2.98
CA LEU A 134 -9.03 8.43 -4.29
C LEU A 134 -10.25 7.71 -4.88
N VAL A 135 -10.34 6.39 -4.75
CA VAL A 135 -11.52 5.62 -5.16
C VAL A 135 -12.77 6.13 -4.44
N GLY A 136 -12.70 6.30 -3.12
CA GLY A 136 -13.79 6.89 -2.33
C GLY A 136 -14.13 8.33 -2.72
N LEU A 137 -13.12 9.13 -3.03
CA LEU A 137 -13.28 10.51 -3.49
C LEU A 137 -13.98 10.56 -4.86
N LEU A 138 -13.68 9.66 -5.79
CA LEU A 138 -14.38 9.58 -7.08
C LEU A 138 -15.86 9.22 -6.91
N ILE A 139 -16.17 8.28 -6.02
CA ILE A 139 -17.56 7.93 -5.70
C ILE A 139 -18.27 9.14 -5.11
N PHE A 140 -17.65 9.80 -4.14
CA PHE A 140 -18.19 10.98 -3.49
C PHE A 140 -18.44 12.13 -4.48
N LEU A 141 -17.48 12.44 -5.35
CA LEU A 141 -17.65 13.43 -6.41
C LEU A 141 -18.78 13.05 -7.36
N GLY A 142 -18.90 11.78 -7.73
CA GLY A 142 -20.00 11.29 -8.56
C GLY A 142 -21.38 11.52 -7.91
N LEU A 143 -21.50 11.19 -6.62
CA LEU A 143 -22.71 11.44 -5.83
C LEU A 143 -23.00 12.95 -5.70
N LEU A 144 -21.97 13.78 -5.49
CA LEU A 144 -22.10 15.23 -5.45
C LEU A 144 -22.67 15.77 -6.77
N GLY A 145 -22.28 15.19 -7.91
CA GLY A 145 -22.83 15.56 -9.21
C GLY A 145 -24.32 15.31 -9.35
N THR A 146 -24.81 14.16 -8.87
CA THR A 146 -26.27 13.91 -8.83
C THR A 146 -26.99 14.86 -7.91
N PHE A 147 -26.40 15.20 -6.76
CA PHE A 147 -26.99 16.15 -5.82
C PHE A 147 -27.11 17.55 -6.44
N TRP A 148 -26.06 18.02 -7.12
CA TRP A 148 -26.08 19.28 -7.87
C TRP A 148 -27.14 19.29 -8.97
N GLY A 149 -27.25 18.21 -9.72
CA GLY A 149 -28.29 18.02 -10.74
C GLY A 149 -29.71 18.15 -10.20
N LEU A 150 -29.96 17.54 -9.05
CA LEU A 150 -31.27 17.62 -8.38
C LEU A 150 -31.54 19.05 -7.88
N LEU A 151 -30.54 19.76 -7.36
CA LEU A 151 -30.70 21.16 -6.97
C LEU A 151 -31.09 22.04 -8.15
N GLU A 152 -30.43 21.89 -9.31
CA GLU A 152 -30.77 22.63 -10.53
C GLU A 152 -32.19 22.31 -11.01
N THR A 153 -32.59 21.04 -10.91
CA THR A 153 -33.96 20.60 -11.22
C THR A 153 -34.98 21.27 -10.29
N VAL A 154 -34.73 21.33 -9.00
CA VAL A 154 -35.62 21.97 -8.01
C VAL A 154 -35.71 23.48 -8.25
N THR A 155 -34.59 24.15 -8.52
CA THR A 155 -34.56 25.59 -8.81
C THR A 155 -35.35 25.90 -10.08
N SER A 156 -35.13 25.16 -11.17
CA SER A 156 -35.84 25.38 -12.44
C SER A 156 -37.34 25.13 -12.35
N VAL A 157 -37.78 24.12 -11.57
CA VAL A 157 -39.20 23.91 -11.27
C VAL A 157 -39.77 25.07 -10.45
N GLY A 158 -39.03 25.56 -9.44
CA GLY A 158 -39.43 26.72 -8.65
C GLY A 158 -39.60 27.99 -9.48
N ASP A 159 -38.70 28.21 -10.44
CA ASP A 159 -38.75 29.36 -11.35
C ASP A 159 -39.89 29.22 -12.37
N ALA A 160 -40.16 28.01 -12.87
CA ALA A 160 -41.32 27.74 -13.71
C ALA A 160 -42.63 28.04 -12.98
N ILE A 161 -42.73 27.69 -11.69
CA ILE A 161 -43.91 27.98 -10.86
C ILE A 161 -44.05 29.49 -10.61
N ARG A 162 -42.95 30.20 -10.32
CA ARG A 162 -42.95 31.66 -10.11
C ARG A 162 -43.28 32.45 -11.38
N GLY A 163 -42.93 31.92 -12.55
CA GLY A 163 -43.18 32.56 -13.84
C GLY A 163 -44.63 32.47 -14.32
N LEU A 164 -45.48 31.66 -13.68
CA LEU A 164 -46.89 31.53 -14.04
C LEU A 164 -47.68 32.75 -13.53
N ASP A 165 -47.96 33.69 -14.45
CA ASP A 165 -48.84 34.83 -14.18
C ASP A 165 -50.30 34.39 -14.26
N VAL A 166 -50.90 34.09 -13.11
CA VAL A 166 -52.29 33.64 -12.95
C VAL A 166 -53.31 34.74 -13.29
N THR A 167 -52.85 35.95 -13.59
CA THR A 167 -53.70 37.13 -13.85
C THR A 167 -54.23 37.18 -15.29
N SER A 168 -53.62 36.47 -16.24
CA SER A 168 -54.01 36.51 -17.65
C SER A 168 -55.06 35.45 -18.00
N ALA A 169 -56.18 35.88 -18.58
CA ALA A 169 -57.38 35.08 -18.84
C ALA A 169 -57.27 34.00 -19.95
N GLN A 170 -56.08 33.47 -20.23
CA GLN A 170 -55.86 32.46 -21.28
C GLN A 170 -55.30 31.15 -20.70
N SER A 171 -56.19 30.30 -20.19
CA SER A 171 -55.87 29.00 -19.55
C SER A 171 -55.04 28.04 -20.41
N SER A 172 -55.09 28.16 -21.74
CA SER A 172 -54.29 27.35 -22.68
C SER A 172 -52.81 27.76 -22.72
N SER A 173 -52.50 29.04 -22.54
CA SER A 173 -51.12 29.55 -22.54
C SER A 173 -50.36 29.18 -21.26
N VAL A 174 -51.04 29.28 -20.12
CA VAL A 174 -50.54 28.90 -18.79
C VAL A 174 -50.19 27.39 -18.73
N PHE A 175 -50.98 26.54 -19.40
CA PHE A 175 -50.71 25.11 -19.45
C PHE A 175 -49.49 24.77 -20.33
N GLU A 176 -49.31 25.46 -21.47
CA GLU A 176 -48.11 25.32 -22.31
C GLU A 176 -46.84 25.81 -21.58
N GLU A 177 -46.92 26.92 -20.85
CA GLU A 177 -45.82 27.43 -20.03
C GLU A 177 -45.45 26.47 -18.89
N LEU A 178 -46.44 25.90 -18.19
CA LEU A 178 -46.20 24.88 -17.19
C LEU A 178 -45.59 23.62 -17.82
N LYS A 179 -46.11 23.17 -18.97
CA LYS A 179 -45.56 22.02 -19.71
C LYS A 179 -44.09 22.24 -20.08
N ASN A 180 -43.77 23.38 -20.68
CA ASN A 180 -42.40 23.73 -21.10
C ASN A 180 -41.48 24.02 -19.90
N GLY A 181 -42.03 24.56 -18.81
CA GLY A 181 -41.33 24.79 -17.54
C GLY A 181 -40.96 23.51 -16.81
N LEU A 182 -41.77 22.44 -16.94
CA LEU A 182 -41.50 21.13 -16.34
C LEU A 182 -40.71 20.18 -17.26
N GLN A 183 -40.82 20.32 -18.58
CA GLN A 183 -40.06 19.48 -19.54
C GLN A 183 -38.56 19.76 -19.53
N ARG A 184 -38.14 21.03 -19.38
CA ARG A 184 -36.72 21.41 -19.32
C ARG A 184 -35.95 20.71 -18.17
N PRO A 185 -36.41 20.77 -16.92
CA PRO A 185 -35.79 20.05 -15.80
C PRO A 185 -35.75 18.53 -16.01
N LEU A 186 -36.84 17.97 -16.56
CA LEU A 186 -36.94 16.52 -16.79
C LEU A 186 -35.94 16.03 -17.85
N ALA A 187 -35.70 16.82 -18.90
CA ALA A 187 -34.68 16.55 -19.90
C ALA A 187 -33.24 16.76 -19.35
N GLY A 188 -33.05 17.73 -18.46
CA GLY A 188 -31.76 18.02 -17.81
C GLY A 188 -31.31 16.95 -16.80
N MET A 189 -32.25 16.19 -16.23
CA MET A 189 -31.96 15.17 -15.22
C MET A 189 -31.02 14.06 -15.74
N GLY A 190 -31.16 13.65 -17.00
CA GLY A 190 -30.28 12.63 -17.60
C GLY A 190 -28.84 13.12 -17.77
N LEU A 191 -28.65 14.41 -18.04
CA LEU A 191 -27.34 15.03 -18.18
C LEU A 191 -26.65 15.18 -16.82
N SER A 192 -27.39 15.45 -15.75
CA SER A 192 -26.82 15.57 -14.40
C SER A 192 -26.48 14.23 -13.74
N PHE A 193 -27.17 13.15 -14.11
CA PHE A 193 -26.79 11.79 -13.69
C PHE A 193 -25.43 11.33 -14.24
N SER A 194 -24.99 11.92 -15.35
CA SER A 194 -23.75 11.53 -16.01
C SER A 194 -22.50 11.73 -15.15
N SER A 195 -22.47 12.74 -14.26
CA SER A 195 -21.38 12.94 -13.30
C SER A 195 -21.22 11.76 -12.35
N SER A 196 -22.31 11.12 -11.93
CA SER A 196 -22.25 9.90 -11.11
C SER A 196 -21.70 8.73 -11.91
N LEU A 197 -22.08 8.60 -13.18
CA LEU A 197 -21.50 7.58 -14.05
C LEU A 197 -19.99 7.78 -14.24
N PHE A 198 -19.51 9.01 -14.39
CA PHE A 198 -18.06 9.30 -14.44
C PHE A 198 -17.37 8.94 -13.13
N GLY A 199 -17.94 9.31 -11.98
CA GLY A 199 -17.39 8.98 -10.66
C GLY A 199 -17.29 7.47 -10.42
N LEU A 200 -18.37 6.74 -10.71
CA LEU A 200 -18.42 5.28 -10.55
C LEU A 200 -17.53 4.54 -11.55
N ALA A 201 -17.54 4.94 -12.82
CA ALA A 201 -16.67 4.35 -13.83
C ALA A 201 -15.20 4.59 -13.49
N GLY A 202 -14.84 5.82 -13.10
CA GLY A 202 -13.49 6.15 -12.67
C GLY A 202 -13.08 5.40 -11.39
N SER A 203 -13.99 5.22 -10.43
CA SER A 203 -13.69 4.46 -9.21
C SER A 203 -13.45 2.98 -9.51
N LEU A 204 -14.15 2.41 -10.50
CA LEU A 204 -13.89 1.03 -10.97
C LEU A 204 -12.53 0.92 -11.66
N ILE A 205 -12.18 1.89 -12.51
CA ILE A 205 -10.88 1.93 -13.19
C ILE A 205 -9.75 1.98 -12.15
N LEU A 206 -9.82 2.93 -11.20
CA LEU A 206 -8.82 3.04 -10.14
C LEU A 206 -8.81 1.83 -9.20
N GLY A 207 -9.97 1.27 -8.86
CA GLY A 207 -10.08 0.08 -8.04
C GLY A 207 -9.39 -1.13 -8.69
N PHE A 208 -9.53 -1.30 -10.01
CA PHE A 208 -8.79 -2.34 -10.73
C PHE A 208 -7.27 -2.10 -10.71
N MET A 209 -6.85 -0.85 -10.89
CA MET A 209 -5.42 -0.50 -10.83
C MET A 209 -4.83 -0.74 -9.44
N ASP A 210 -5.57 -0.39 -8.39
CA ASP A 210 -5.18 -0.65 -7.00
C ASP A 210 -5.07 -2.16 -6.73
N LEU A 211 -6.01 -2.97 -7.22
CA LEU A 211 -5.94 -4.42 -7.14
C LEU A 211 -4.65 -4.96 -7.78
N LYS A 212 -4.27 -4.48 -8.97
CA LYS A 212 -3.04 -4.91 -9.66
C LYS A 212 -1.78 -4.46 -8.95
N ALA A 213 -1.77 -3.25 -8.40
CA ALA A 213 -0.66 -2.75 -7.59
C ALA A 213 -0.51 -3.56 -6.29
N SER A 214 -1.62 -3.86 -5.61
CA SER A 214 -1.65 -4.65 -4.38
C SER A 214 -1.16 -6.08 -4.61
N GLN A 215 -1.59 -6.73 -5.70
CA GLN A 215 -1.10 -8.04 -6.12
C GLN A 215 0.43 -8.05 -6.32
N ALA A 216 0.97 -7.06 -7.04
CA ALA A 216 2.41 -6.95 -7.26
C ALA A 216 3.19 -6.76 -5.94
N GLN A 217 2.68 -5.93 -5.03
CA GLN A 217 3.30 -5.67 -3.73
C GLN A 217 3.26 -6.90 -2.80
N ASN A 218 2.11 -7.59 -2.71
CA ASN A 218 1.99 -8.80 -1.90
C ASN A 218 2.93 -9.89 -2.41
N ARG A 219 3.05 -10.04 -3.75
CA ARG A 219 3.98 -11.01 -4.31
C ARG A 219 5.42 -10.69 -3.93
N PHE A 220 5.83 -9.44 -4.06
CA PHE A 220 7.16 -8.99 -3.64
C PHE A 220 7.41 -9.22 -2.14
N TYR A 221 6.43 -8.96 -1.28
CA TYR A 221 6.54 -9.21 0.15
C TYR A 221 6.78 -10.70 0.45
N HIS A 222 5.98 -11.60 -0.12
CA HIS A 222 6.15 -13.04 0.05
C HIS A 222 7.48 -13.54 -0.51
N ASP A 223 7.87 -13.06 -1.68
CA ASP A 223 9.14 -13.36 -2.33
C ASP A 223 10.36 -12.92 -1.49
N LEU A 224 10.22 -11.84 -0.71
CA LEU A 224 11.22 -11.40 0.27
C LEU A 224 11.23 -12.27 1.52
N GLU A 225 10.04 -12.60 2.05
CA GLU A 225 9.87 -13.46 3.21
C GLU A 225 10.50 -14.84 2.99
N ASP A 226 10.21 -15.47 1.85
CA ASP A 226 10.75 -16.78 1.46
C ASP A 226 12.28 -16.79 1.29
N TRP A 227 12.83 -15.68 0.80
CA TRP A 227 14.28 -15.58 0.65
C TRP A 227 15.00 -15.36 1.98
N LEU A 228 14.42 -14.54 2.85
CA LEU A 228 14.99 -14.31 4.16
C LEU A 228 14.90 -15.57 5.04
N SER A 229 13.84 -16.39 4.90
CA SER A 229 13.74 -17.68 5.58
C SER A 229 14.84 -18.65 5.11
N THR A 230 15.13 -18.68 3.81
CA THR A 230 16.22 -19.48 3.23
C THR A 230 17.59 -19.09 3.81
N ILE A 231 17.88 -17.80 3.99
CA ILE A 231 19.14 -17.35 4.62
C ILE A 231 19.21 -17.79 6.08
N THR A 232 18.10 -17.68 6.81
CA THR A 232 18.04 -18.05 8.23
C THR A 232 18.22 -19.56 8.44
N ASP A 233 17.58 -20.38 7.61
CA ASP A 233 17.69 -21.85 7.65
C ASP A 233 19.10 -22.34 7.30
N VAL A 234 19.75 -21.75 6.28
CA VAL A 234 21.14 -22.06 5.92
C VAL A 234 22.09 -21.67 7.06
N GLN A 235 21.83 -20.56 7.75
CA GLN A 235 22.66 -20.12 8.87
C GLN A 235 22.43 -20.96 10.14
N ALA A 236 21.22 -21.47 10.36
CA ALA A 236 20.90 -22.45 11.39
C ALA A 236 21.56 -23.82 11.10
N GLY A 237 21.48 -24.31 9.86
CA GLY A 237 22.07 -25.59 9.44
C GLY A 237 23.61 -25.57 9.33
N THR A 238 24.22 -24.45 8.97
CA THR A 238 25.70 -24.28 9.01
C THR A 238 26.23 -24.19 10.45
N SER A 239 25.38 -23.81 11.41
CA SER A 239 25.69 -23.92 12.84
C SER A 239 25.61 -25.37 13.35
N GLU A 240 24.94 -26.27 12.61
CA GLU A 240 24.87 -27.71 12.93
C GLU A 240 25.95 -28.55 12.23
N ALA A 241 26.44 -28.14 11.05
CA ALA A 241 27.50 -28.86 10.31
C ALA A 241 28.89 -28.84 10.97
N GLY A 242 29.05 -28.13 12.10
CA GLY A 242 30.31 -28.05 12.87
C GLY A 242 30.43 -29.02 14.04
N THR A 243 29.37 -29.69 14.48
CA THR A 243 29.46 -30.70 15.56
C THR A 243 28.32 -31.69 15.45
N ALA A 244 28.64 -32.92 15.07
CA ALA A 244 27.85 -34.09 15.38
C ALA A 244 27.78 -34.27 16.90
N SER A 245 26.87 -33.54 17.56
CA SER A 245 26.37 -33.78 18.91
C SER A 245 24.97 -33.19 18.99
N ALA A 246 23.99 -34.08 18.95
CA ALA A 246 22.57 -33.80 18.89
C ALA A 246 22.09 -32.78 19.96
N GLY A 247 21.29 -31.82 19.50
CA GLY A 247 20.02 -31.48 20.16
C GLY A 247 20.03 -30.48 21.31
N ILE A 248 20.57 -29.26 21.13
CA ILE A 248 20.13 -28.08 21.90
C ILE A 248 20.23 -26.82 21.02
N PRO A 249 19.12 -26.13 20.68
CA PRO A 249 19.11 -24.91 19.88
C PRO A 249 20.04 -23.81 20.44
N ALA A 250 20.69 -23.04 19.56
CA ALA A 250 21.66 -22.00 19.95
C ALA A 250 21.13 -20.96 20.95
N PHE A 251 19.84 -20.64 20.89
CA PHE A 251 19.17 -19.77 21.88
C PHE A 251 19.22 -20.36 23.31
N MET A 252 19.06 -21.68 23.44
CA MET A 252 19.11 -22.37 24.72
C MET A 252 20.56 -22.50 25.24
N ARG A 253 21.57 -22.46 24.35
CA ARG A 253 22.99 -22.34 24.75
C ARG A 253 23.32 -20.94 25.29
N ILE A 254 22.73 -19.88 24.71
CA ILE A 254 22.88 -18.51 25.21
C ILE A 254 22.27 -18.39 26.61
N ASP A 255 21.13 -19.02 26.85
CA ASP A 255 20.48 -19.03 28.15
C ASP A 255 21.27 -19.84 29.19
N MET A 256 21.85 -20.99 28.80
CA MET A 256 22.76 -21.76 29.67
C MET A 256 24.05 -21.00 30.03
N GLN A 257 24.62 -20.23 29.11
CA GLN A 257 25.78 -19.39 29.41
C GLN A 257 25.42 -18.21 30.31
N GLY A 258 24.24 -17.63 30.14
CA GLY A 258 23.68 -16.62 31.06
C GLY A 258 23.51 -17.19 32.47
N LEU A 259 22.98 -18.41 32.57
CA LEU A 259 22.81 -19.12 33.84
C LEU A 259 24.15 -19.49 34.49
N GLN A 260 25.13 -19.97 33.72
CA GLN A 260 26.48 -20.23 34.24
C GLN A 260 27.14 -18.98 34.82
N ARG A 261 27.04 -17.84 34.11
CA ARG A 261 27.57 -16.56 34.61
C ARG A 261 26.82 -16.07 35.86
N ALA A 262 25.53 -16.34 35.97
CA ALA A 262 24.76 -16.02 37.18
C ALA A 262 25.18 -16.90 38.37
N ILE A 263 25.45 -18.18 38.13
CA ILE A 263 25.96 -19.12 39.14
C ILE A 263 27.38 -18.72 39.58
N ASP A 264 28.27 -18.37 38.65
CA ASP A 264 29.63 -17.92 38.98
C ASP A 264 29.63 -16.62 39.80
N ARG A 265 28.72 -15.68 39.49
CA ARG A 265 28.55 -14.45 40.28
C ARG A 265 28.00 -14.75 41.67
N LEU A 266 27.07 -15.68 41.80
CA LEU A 266 26.56 -16.15 43.09
C LEU A 266 27.67 -16.83 43.90
N ALA A 267 28.48 -17.69 43.28
CA ALA A 267 29.62 -18.33 43.92
C ALA A 267 30.65 -17.31 44.42
N GLN A 268 31.00 -16.32 43.60
CA GLN A 268 31.91 -15.24 44.00
C GLN A 268 31.33 -14.36 45.12
N GLN A 269 30.03 -14.07 45.13
CA GLN A 269 29.41 -13.32 46.22
C GLN A 269 29.37 -14.10 47.53
N VAL A 270 29.15 -15.42 47.48
CA VAL A 270 29.18 -16.29 48.66
C VAL A 270 30.60 -16.39 49.23
N GLU A 271 31.60 -16.47 48.36
CA GLU A 271 33.02 -16.53 48.75
C GLU A 271 33.50 -15.20 49.36
N GLN A 272 33.07 -14.07 48.79
CA GLN A 272 33.32 -12.74 49.37
C GLN A 272 32.54 -12.49 50.67
N GLY A 273 31.36 -13.08 50.83
CA GLY A 273 30.57 -13.01 52.06
C GLY A 273 31.14 -13.82 53.22
N GLN A 274 31.89 -14.90 52.95
CA GLN A 274 32.53 -15.73 53.99
C GLN A 274 33.87 -15.18 54.48
N GLY A 275 34.54 -14.31 53.72
CA GLY A 275 35.80 -13.67 54.13
C GLY A 275 35.66 -12.56 55.18
N ALA A 276 34.44 -12.11 55.50
CA ALA A 276 34.16 -11.02 56.43
C ALA A 276 33.69 -11.48 57.83
N GLY A 277 33.61 -12.80 58.09
CA GLY A 277 33.17 -13.34 59.37
C GLY A 277 34.28 -14.12 60.06
N ILE A 278 34.63 -13.71 61.28
CA ILE A 278 35.50 -14.38 62.28
C ILE A 278 36.98 -13.95 62.22
N SER A 279 37.27 -12.76 62.77
CA SER A 279 38.55 -12.53 63.45
C SER A 279 38.43 -13.01 64.90
N PRO A 280 39.27 -13.96 65.36
CA PRO A 280 39.32 -14.34 66.77
C PRO A 280 40.11 -13.29 67.55
N THR A 281 39.45 -12.49 68.39
CA THR A 281 40.13 -11.72 69.43
C THR A 281 40.35 -12.61 70.65
N ASN A 282 41.54 -13.17 70.78
CA ASN A 282 42.05 -13.85 71.98
C ASN A 282 43.59 -13.72 71.89
N GLY A 283 44.39 -13.21 72.82
CA GLY A 283 44.27 -12.79 74.21
C GLY A 283 45.67 -12.93 74.84
N SER A 284 45.99 -12.08 75.82
CA SER A 284 47.09 -12.16 76.83
C SER A 284 48.51 -11.63 76.52
N GLY A 285 49.01 -10.81 77.46
CA GLY A 285 50.42 -10.45 77.60
C GLY A 285 50.66 -9.14 78.37
N GLY A 286 50.35 -9.11 79.68
CA GLY A 286 50.64 -7.99 80.60
C GLY A 286 50.03 -8.20 81.97
#